data_AF-A0A6M4IT52-F1
#
_entry.id   AF-A0A6M4IT52-F1
#
_cell.length_a   1.000
_cell.length_b   1.000
_cell.length_c   1.000
_cell.angle_alpha   90.00
_cell.angle_beta   90.00
_cell.angle_gamma   90.00
#
_symmetry.space_group_name_H-M   'P 1'
#
loop_
_entity.id
_entity.type
_entity.pdbx_description
1 polymer ?
#
loop_
_entity_poly.entity_id
_entity_poly.type
_entity_poly.pdbx_seq_one_letter_code
_entity_poly.pdbx_strand_id
1 'polypeptide(L)'
;MINVLDRFTDALGAPLRDFSRGRLAALFADPRPSTWEDAHGVVINKQGLTLWQAWIAVDVMAPQSGRHVTLDPFDHVIVLQEWARIPDEATLSRAIEFALSTDDAD
;
A
#
# COMPACT_ATOMS: atom_id res chain seq x y z
N MET A 1 8.07 17.21 13.49
CA MET A 1 7.12 16.09 13.39
C MET A 1 7.73 15.12 12.40
N ILE A 2 8.14 13.93 12.83
CA ILE A 2 8.71 12.92 11.92
C ILE A 2 7.57 12.50 10.97
N ASN A 3 7.79 12.62 9.66
CA ASN A 3 6.80 12.15 8.69
C ASN A 3 6.78 10.63 8.79
N VAL A 4 5.60 10.01 8.88
CA VAL A 4 5.48 8.55 8.98
C VAL A 4 6.20 7.82 7.85
N LEU A 5 6.29 8.46 6.68
CA LEU A 5 7.04 7.96 5.52
C LEU A 5 8.54 7.81 5.79
N ASP A 6 9.13 8.61 6.69
CA ASP A 6 10.55 8.54 7.04
C ASP A 6 10.87 7.31 7.89
N ARG A 7 9.84 6.65 8.45
CA ARG A 7 9.99 5.41 9.23
C ARG A 7 9.91 4.15 8.36
N PHE A 8 9.39 4.25 7.14
CA PHE A 8 9.31 3.08 6.26
C PHE A 8 10.64 2.77 5.60
N THR A 9 10.86 1.48 5.42
CA THR A 9 12.03 0.95 4.73
C THR A 9 11.60 0.04 3.57
N ASP A 10 12.49 -0.12 2.59
CA ASP A 10 12.34 -1.18 1.59
C ASP A 10 12.71 -2.55 2.18
N ALA A 11 12.59 -3.61 1.38
CA ALA A 11 12.90 -4.97 1.82
C ALA A 11 14.37 -5.19 2.25
N LEU A 12 15.26 -4.22 2.02
CA LEU A 12 16.66 -4.26 2.46
C LEU A 12 16.90 -3.44 3.73
N GLY A 13 15.85 -2.86 4.32
CA GLY A 13 15.95 -1.96 5.47
C GLY A 13 16.46 -0.56 5.10
N ALA A 14 16.58 -0.22 3.82
CA ALA A 14 16.97 1.12 3.39
C ALA A 14 15.74 2.05 3.33
N PRO A 15 15.89 3.37 3.49
CA PRO A 15 14.78 4.30 3.33
C PRO A 15 14.08 4.15 1.97
N LEU A 16 12.77 4.38 1.93
CA LEU A 16 12.00 4.32 0.69
C LEU A 16 12.55 5.30 -0.36
N ARG A 17 12.70 4.79 -1.58
CA ARG A 17 13.02 5.63 -2.75
C ARG A 17 11.90 6.62 -3.03
N ASP A 18 12.24 7.76 -3.64
CA ASP A 18 11.29 8.85 -3.92
C ASP A 18 10.04 8.40 -4.67
N PHE A 19 10.17 7.44 -5.57
CA PHE A 19 9.04 6.90 -6.31
C PHE A 19 8.00 6.21 -5.40
N SER A 20 8.44 5.29 -4.54
CA SER A 20 7.57 4.61 -3.57
C SER A 20 7.03 5.58 -2.53
N ARG A 21 7.88 6.49 -2.05
CA ARG A 21 7.51 7.53 -1.09
C ARG A 21 6.43 8.47 -1.64
N GLY A 22 6.55 8.87 -2.90
CA GLY A 22 5.57 9.72 -3.59
C GLY A 22 4.21 9.06 -3.74
N ARG A 23 4.17 7.77 -4.07
CA ARG A 23 2.92 6.99 -4.16
C ARG A 23 2.20 6.89 -2.81
N LEU A 24 2.92 6.59 -1.75
CA LEU A 24 2.37 6.56 -0.39
C LEU A 24 1.90 7.96 0.06
N ALA A 25 2.68 9.00 -0.23
CA ALA A 25 2.29 10.38 0.08
C ALA A 25 0.98 10.78 -0.63
N ALA A 26 0.84 10.43 -1.92
CA ALA A 26 -0.38 10.68 -2.69
C ALA A 26 -1.59 9.94 -2.10
N LEU A 27 -1.43 8.66 -1.72
CA LEU A 27 -2.47 7.88 -1.06
C LEU A 27 -2.88 8.50 0.28
N PHE A 28 -1.93 8.90 1.13
CA PHE A 28 -2.24 9.46 2.44
C PHE A 28 -2.86 10.86 2.37
N ALA A 29 -2.61 11.60 1.28
CA ALA A 29 -3.22 12.90 1.06
C ALA A 29 -4.65 12.80 0.48
N ASP A 30 -4.92 11.79 -0.36
CA ASP A 30 -6.21 11.57 -1.01
C ASP A 30 -6.47 10.06 -1.21
N PRO A 31 -7.07 9.36 -0.22
CA PRO A 31 -7.41 7.95 -0.34
C PRO A 31 -8.54 7.70 -1.35
N ARG A 32 -8.19 7.16 -2.52
CA ARG A 32 -9.11 6.85 -3.62
C ARG A 32 -8.61 5.67 -4.44
N PRO A 33 -9.45 5.01 -5.25
CA PRO A 33 -9.05 3.80 -5.98
C PRO A 33 -7.78 3.96 -6.82
N SER A 34 -7.58 5.12 -7.45
CA SER A 34 -6.37 5.36 -8.25
C SER A 34 -5.10 5.51 -7.42
N THR A 35 -5.15 6.21 -6.28
CA THR A 35 -3.96 6.36 -5.41
C THR A 35 -3.68 5.05 -4.65
N TRP A 36 -4.71 4.27 -4.36
CA TRP A 36 -4.57 2.91 -3.84
C TRP A 36 -3.89 1.98 -4.85
N GLU A 37 -4.35 1.98 -6.10
CA GLU A 37 -3.73 1.18 -7.18
C GLU A 37 -2.23 1.48 -7.34
N ASP A 38 -1.84 2.74 -7.21
CA ASP A 38 -0.43 3.12 -7.34
C ASP A 38 0.42 2.66 -6.13
N ALA A 39 -0.18 2.52 -4.95
CA ALA A 39 0.52 2.39 -3.67
C ALA A 39 0.41 1.01 -3.00
N HIS A 40 -0.62 0.22 -3.28
CA HIS A 40 -0.92 -1.01 -2.52
C HIS A 40 0.22 -2.04 -2.52
N GLY A 41 0.99 -2.09 -3.62
CA GLY A 41 2.12 -3.00 -3.79
C GLY A 41 3.46 -2.48 -3.24
N VAL A 42 3.50 -1.28 -2.65
CA VAL A 42 4.73 -0.73 -2.06
C VAL A 42 5.11 -1.54 -0.82
N VAL A 43 6.35 -2.04 -0.80
CA VAL A 43 6.98 -2.62 0.40
C VAL A 43 7.31 -1.51 1.40
N ILE A 44 6.95 -1.72 2.66
CA ILE A 44 7.02 -0.70 3.72
C ILE A 44 7.86 -1.11 4.94
N ASN A 45 8.51 -2.29 4.93
CA ASN A 45 9.52 -2.68 5.93
C ASN A 45 10.54 -3.72 5.41
N LYS A 46 11.58 -4.00 6.22
CA LYS A 46 12.66 -4.96 5.90
C LYS A 46 12.19 -6.42 5.84
N GLN A 47 11.03 -6.74 6.43
CA GLN A 47 10.41 -8.07 6.32
C GLN A 47 9.75 -8.30 4.94
N GLY A 48 9.76 -7.29 4.06
CA GLY A 48 9.16 -7.38 2.73
C GLY A 48 7.64 -7.22 2.74
N LEU A 49 7.06 -6.67 3.81
CA LEU A 49 5.62 -6.46 3.92
C LEU A 49 5.17 -5.32 3.00
N THR A 50 4.20 -5.61 2.14
CA THR A 50 3.53 -4.59 1.33
C THR A 50 2.40 -3.90 2.10
N LEU A 51 2.02 -2.69 1.68
CA LEU A 51 0.88 -1.98 2.27
C LEU A 51 -0.42 -2.80 2.21
N TRP A 52 -0.66 -3.53 1.11
CA TRP A 52 -1.81 -4.42 1.00
C TRP A 52 -1.78 -5.56 2.03
N GLN A 53 -0.63 -6.20 2.22
CA GLN A 53 -0.49 -7.26 3.22
C GLN A 53 -0.66 -6.72 4.64
N ALA A 54 -0.14 -5.53 4.92
CA ALA A 54 -0.35 -4.85 6.20
C ALA A 54 -1.84 -4.57 6.47
N TRP A 55 -2.58 -4.14 5.44
CA TRP A 55 -4.03 -3.96 5.55
C TRP A 55 -4.76 -5.29 5.82
N ILE A 56 -4.48 -6.35 5.04
CA ILE A 56 -5.10 -7.67 5.24
C ILE A 56 -4.86 -8.18 6.66
N ALA A 57 -3.68 -7.93 7.24
CA ALA A 57 -3.34 -8.38 8.59
C ALA A 57 -4.17 -7.72 9.70
N VAL A 58 -4.66 -6.49 9.50
CA VAL A 58 -5.39 -5.71 10.53
C VAL A 58 -6.91 -5.68 10.34
N ASP A 59 -7.40 -6.17 9.20
CA ASP A 59 -8.78 -6.03 8.76
C ASP A 59 -9.29 -7.32 8.10
N VAL A 60 -10.08 -8.10 8.83
CA VAL A 60 -10.69 -9.35 8.36
C VAL A 60 -11.65 -9.16 7.17
N MET A 61 -12.14 -7.93 6.98
CA MET A 61 -13.03 -7.58 5.88
C MET A 61 -12.26 -7.06 4.66
N ALA A 62 -10.92 -7.04 4.68
CA ALA A 62 -10.13 -6.63 3.53
C ALA A 62 -10.43 -7.53 2.31
N PRO A 63 -10.49 -6.97 1.08
CA PRO A 63 -10.67 -7.76 -0.13
C PRO A 63 -9.58 -8.82 -0.30
N GLN A 64 -9.98 -10.05 -0.62
CA GLN A 64 -9.06 -11.16 -0.90
C GLN A 64 -8.54 -11.16 -2.34
N SER A 65 -9.14 -10.36 -3.21
CA SER A 65 -8.71 -10.15 -4.59
C SER A 65 -8.60 -8.65 -4.87
N GLY A 66 -7.61 -8.30 -5.71
CA GLY A 66 -7.38 -6.93 -6.12
C GLY A 66 -8.07 -6.58 -7.43
N ARG A 67 -7.76 -5.41 -7.96
CA ARG A 67 -8.17 -4.99 -9.29
C ARG A 67 -7.54 -5.91 -10.34
N HIS A 68 -8.35 -6.33 -11.31
CA HIS A 68 -7.89 -7.11 -12.46
C HIS A 68 -8.06 -6.30 -13.74
N VAL A 69 -6.97 -6.20 -14.50
CA VAL A 69 -6.94 -5.49 -15.77
C VAL A 69 -6.45 -6.41 -16.88
N THR A 70 -6.84 -6.08 -18.11
CA THR A 70 -6.28 -6.63 -19.34
C THR A 70 -5.89 -5.48 -20.27
N LEU A 71 -5.16 -5.77 -21.33
CA LEU A 71 -4.89 -4.84 -22.42
C LEU A 71 -5.79 -5.15 -23.61
N ASP A 72 -6.26 -4.12 -24.29
CA ASP A 72 -6.86 -4.24 -25.62
C ASP A 72 -5.77 -4.40 -26.71
N PRO A 73 -6.13 -4.65 -27.98
CA PRO A 73 -5.14 -4.75 -29.07
C PRO A 73 -4.33 -3.47 -29.38
N PHE A 74 -4.65 -2.36 -28.71
CA PHE A 74 -4.00 -1.05 -28.84
C PHE A 74 -3.28 -0.63 -27.54
N ASP A 75 -3.00 -1.58 -26.64
CA ASP A 75 -2.34 -1.38 -25.35
C ASP A 75 -3.10 -0.47 -24.36
N HIS A 76 -4.41 -0.29 -24.54
CA HIS A 76 -5.23 0.40 -23.55
C HIS A 76 -5.63 -0.54 -22.41
N VAL A 77 -5.56 -0.02 -21.19
CA VAL A 77 -5.98 -0.74 -19.99
C VAL A 77 -7.51 -0.87 -19.94
N ILE A 78 -8.01 -2.10 -19.95
CA ILE A 78 -9.40 -2.45 -19.68
C ILE A 78 -9.51 -3.03 -18.28
N VAL A 79 -10.38 -2.45 -17.46
CA VAL A 79 -10.69 -2.96 -16.12
C VAL A 79 -11.70 -4.09 -16.22
N LEU A 80 -11.29 -5.30 -15.84
CA LEU A 80 -12.17 -6.48 -15.77
C LEU A 80 -12.88 -6.57 -14.41
N GLN A 81 -12.20 -6.15 -13.35
CA GLN A 81 -12.72 -6.12 -11.99
C GLN A 81 -12.08 -4.95 -11.25
N GLU A 82 -12.90 -4.10 -10.63
CA GLU A 82 -12.38 -3.06 -9.74
C GLU A 82 -12.13 -3.58 -8.32
N TRP A 83 -11.38 -2.80 -7.54
CA TRP A 83 -11.28 -2.99 -6.10
C TRP A 83 -12.68 -2.97 -5.47
N ALA A 84 -13.04 -4.05 -4.76
CA ALA A 84 -14.31 -4.10 -4.02
C ALA A 84 -14.36 -3.04 -2.90
N ARG A 85 -13.20 -2.76 -2.30
CA ARG A 85 -12.99 -1.71 -1.29
C ARG A 85 -11.52 -1.29 -1.31
N ILE A 86 -11.25 -0.09 -0.82
CA ILE A 86 -9.92 0.39 -0.42
C ILE A 86 -9.93 0.74 1.07
N PRO A 87 -8.80 0.73 1.79
CA PRO A 87 -8.78 1.10 3.20
C PRO A 87 -9.12 2.59 3.37
N ASP A 88 -9.88 2.93 4.40
CA ASP A 88 -10.06 4.31 4.84
C ASP A 88 -8.84 4.80 5.66
N GLU A 89 -8.82 6.07 6.03
CA GLU A 89 -7.71 6.68 6.78
C GLU A 89 -7.41 5.98 8.12
N ALA A 90 -8.47 5.57 8.83
CA ALA A 90 -8.33 4.87 10.11
C ALA A 90 -7.70 3.48 9.92
N THR A 91 -8.12 2.77 8.87
CA THR A 91 -7.59 1.45 8.52
C THR A 91 -6.15 1.55 8.02
N LEU A 92 -5.82 2.56 7.21
CA LEU A 92 -4.46 2.87 6.80
C LEU A 92 -3.59 3.11 8.03
N SER A 93 -4.01 3.95 8.97
CA SER A 93 -3.26 4.23 10.20
C SER A 93 -2.92 2.96 10.98
N ARG A 94 -3.89 2.05 11.14
CA ARG A 94 -3.67 0.75 11.80
C ARG A 94 -2.72 -0.17 11.02
N ALA A 95 -2.81 -0.20 9.70
CA ALA A 95 -1.91 -0.98 8.86
C ALA A 95 -0.46 -0.46 8.97
N ILE A 96 -0.29 0.86 9.04
CA ILE A 96 1.02 1.50 9.23
C ILE A 96 1.59 1.14 10.61
N GLU A 97 0.81 1.26 11.68
CA GLU A 97 1.22 0.87 13.03
C GLU A 97 1.67 -0.60 13.08
N PHE A 98 0.90 -1.50 12.46
CA PHE A 98 1.23 -2.92 12.37
C PHE A 98 2.55 -3.18 11.63
N ALA A 99 2.77 -2.51 10.49
CA ALA A 99 3.98 -2.68 9.70
C ALA A 99 5.22 -2.22 10.48
N LEU A 100 5.12 -1.11 11.21
CA LEU A 100 6.21 -0.56 12.02
C LEU A 100 6.47 -1.42 13.27
N SER A 101 5.44 -1.94 13.95
CA SER A 101 5.64 -2.83 15.10
C SER A 101 6.28 -4.15 14.72
N THR A 102 6.03 -4.62 13.49
CA THR A 102 6.66 -5.84 12.96
C THR A 102 8.13 -5.62 12.64
N ASP A 103 8.51 -4.39 12.29
CA ASP A 103 9.90 -4.05 11.95
C ASP A 103 10.83 -4.04 13.19
N ASP A 104 10.27 -3.63 14.33
CA ASP A 104 10.93 -3.52 15.64
C ASP A 104 11.04 -4.85 16.41
N ALA A 105 10.39 -5.93 15.94
CA ALA A 105 10.30 -7.20 16.67
C ALA A 105 11.52 -8.15 16.50
N ASP A 106 12.65 -7.63 15.99
CA ASP A 106 13.94 -8.33 15.86
C ASP A 106 14.90 -8.05 17.04
#